data_AF-A0A953EUT7-F1
#
_entry.id   AF-A0A953EUT7-F1
#
_cell.length_a   1.000
_cell.length_b   1.000
_cell.length_c   1.000
_cell.angle_alpha   90.00
_cell.angle_beta   90.00
_cell.angle_gamma   90.00
#
_symmetry.space_group_name_H-M   'P 1'
#
loop_
_entity.id
_entity.type
_entity.pdbx_description
1 polymer ?
#
loop_
_entity_poly.entity_id
_entity_poly.type
_entity_poly.pdbx_seq_one_letter_code
_entity_poly.pdbx_strand_id
1 'polypeptide(L)' 'MADRYSAALEMAEWADSNGAAAVVLSEHHGSDDGYLPSALTMAAAVAARTSRVAIVVSAIA' A
#
# COMPACT_ATOMS: atom_id res chain seq x y z
N MET A 1 -6.22 -8.97 10.15
CA MET A 1 -5.08 -8.60 9.29
C MET A 1 -5.46 -8.58 7.82
N ALA A 2 -6.03 -9.66 7.29
CA ALA A 2 -6.49 -9.72 5.89
C ALA A 2 -7.41 -8.55 5.49
N ASP A 3 -8.36 -8.18 6.36
CA ASP A 3 -9.29 -7.06 6.10
C ASP A 3 -8.56 -5.72 5.92
N ARG A 4 -7.44 -5.49 6.62
CA ARG A 4 -6.65 -4.25 6.49
C ARG A 4 -5.93 -4.19 5.15
N TYR A 5 -5.40 -5.33 4.68
CA TYR A 5 -4.78 -5.39 3.37
C TYR A 5 -5.81 -5.23 2.25
N SER A 6 -7.00 -5.83 2.37
CA SER A 6 -8.10 -5.62 1.41
C SER A 6 -8.50 -4.14 1.37
N ALA A 7 -8.76 -3.55 2.54
CA ALA A 7 -9.13 -2.13 2.64
C ALA A 7 -8.05 -1.22 2.05
N ALA A 8 -6.76 -1.52 2.29
CA ALA A 8 -5.66 -0.75 1.70
C ALA A 8 -5.62 -0.83 0.17
N LEU A 9 -5.93 -1.98 -0.42
CA LEU A 9 -6.03 -2.12 -1.87
C LEU A 9 -7.26 -1.38 -2.44
N GLU A 10 -8.40 -1.44 -1.75
CA GLU A 10 -9.61 -0.68 -2.12
C GLU A 10 -9.36 0.83 -2.07
N MET A 11 -8.66 1.31 -1.02
CA MET A 11 -8.24 2.71 -0.93
C MET A 11 -7.30 3.11 -2.05
N ALA A 12 -6.35 2.25 -2.44
CA ALA A 12 -5.42 2.53 -3.53
C ALA A 12 -6.12 2.62 -4.89
N GLU A 13 -7.06 1.72 -5.18
CA GLU A 13 -7.87 1.72 -6.41
C GLU A 13 -8.78 2.95 -6.48
N TRP A 14 -9.39 3.32 -5.35
CA TRP A 14 -10.16 4.56 -5.24
C TRP A 14 -9.26 5.79 -5.47
N ALA A 15 -8.07 5.83 -4.87
CA ALA A 15 -7.14 6.94 -5.02
C ALA A 15 -6.66 7.11 -6.48
N ASP A 16 -6.36 6.00 -7.16
CA ASP A 16 -5.99 5.96 -8.59
C ASP A 16 -7.08 6.58 -9.47
N SER A 17 -8.33 6.19 -9.22
CA SER A 17 -9.51 6.66 -9.97
C SER A 17 -9.83 8.13 -9.71
N ASN A 18 -9.45 8.68 -8.55
CA ASN A 18 -9.75 10.04 -8.13
C ASN A 18 -8.57 11.02 -8.32
N GLY A 19 -7.50 10.60 -9.01
CA GLY A 19 -6.39 11.47 -9.37
C GLY A 19 -5.42 11.77 -8.22
N ALA A 20 -5.32 10.87 -7.23
CA ALA A 20 -4.28 10.97 -6.23
C ALA A 20 -2.88 10.93 -6.89
N ALA A 21 -1.94 11.68 -6.32
CA ALA A 21 -0.58 11.75 -6.87
C ALA A 21 0.24 10.49 -6.55
N ALA A 22 0.11 9.96 -5.33
CA ALA A 22 0.88 8.81 -4.89
C ALA A 22 0.18 7.97 -3.82
N VAL A 23 0.50 6.68 -3.80
CA VAL A 23 0.33 5.76 -2.67
C VAL A 23 1.70 5.56 -2.04
N VAL A 24 1.85 5.93 -0.77
CA VAL A 24 3.11 5.82 -0.04
C VAL A 24 3.01 4.67 0.96
N LEU A 25 3.93 3.70 0.86
CA LEU A 25 4.00 2.52 1.71
C LEU A 25 5.26 2.57 2.58
N SER A 26 5.11 2.30 3.87
CA SER A 26 6.23 2.19 4.81
C SER A 26 6.23 0.81 5.45
N GLU A 27 7.39 0.16 5.45
CA GLU A 27 7.58 -1.12 6.12
C GLU A 27 7.88 -0.93 7.60
N HIS A 28 7.35 -1.82 8.43
CA HIS A 28 7.66 -1.86 9.85
C HIS A 28 7.47 -3.27 10.42
N HIS A 29 8.36 -3.67 11.33
CA HIS A 29 8.40 -5.02 11.91
C HIS A 29 8.25 -4.95 13.43
N GLY A 30 7.69 -6.01 14.04
CA GLY A 30 7.68 -6.18 15.50
C GLY A 30 6.75 -5.25 16.28
N SER A 31 5.88 -4.48 15.60
CA SER A 31 4.85 -3.69 16.27
C SER A 31 3.65 -4.55 16.67
N ASP A 32 3.16 -4.35 17.89
CA ASP A 32 2.05 -5.12 18.48
C ASP A 32 0.73 -4.96 17.73
N ASP A 33 0.56 -3.87 16.98
CA ASP A 33 -0.64 -3.60 16.17
C ASP A 33 -0.59 -4.21 14.76
N GLY A 34 0.54 -4.78 14.36
CA GLY A 34 0.72 -5.46 13.08
C GLY A 34 0.76 -4.51 11.89
N TYR A 35 1.65 -3.52 11.92
CA TYR A 35 2.03 -2.72 10.75
C TYR A 35 2.45 -3.58 9.55
N LEU A 36 2.54 -2.94 8.38
CA LEU A 36 2.90 -3.57 7.12
C LEU A 36 4.33 -4.17 7.18
N PRO A 37 4.49 -5.51 7.17
CA PRO A 37 5.80 -6.15 7.32
C PRO A 37 6.50 -6.43 5.98
N SER A 38 5.86 -6.10 4.85
CA SER A 38 6.46 -6.29 3.52
C SER A 38 5.91 -5.26 2.55
N ALA A 39 6.57 -4.10 2.48
CA ALA A 39 6.11 -2.98 1.67
C ALA A 39 6.22 -3.28 0.16
N LEU A 40 7.25 -4.01 -0.28
CA LEU A 40 7.41 -4.39 -1.69
C LEU A 40 6.32 -5.36 -2.17
N THR A 41 5.92 -6.32 -1.34
CA THR A 41 4.82 -7.24 -1.67
C THR A 41 3.50 -6.47 -1.80
N MET A 42 3.24 -5.54 -0.88
CA MET A 42 2.07 -4.68 -0.96
C MET A 42 2.12 -3.74 -2.17
N ALA A 43 3.29 -3.18 -2.49
CA ALA A 43 3.49 -2.35 -3.67
C ALA A 43 3.14 -3.10 -4.96
N ALA A 44 3.54 -4.37 -5.07
CA ALA A 44 3.17 -5.21 -6.21
C ALA A 44 1.65 -5.44 -6.31
N ALA A 45 0.98 -5.65 -5.17
CA ALA A 45 -0.47 -5.79 -5.12
C ALA A 45 -1.21 -4.50 -5.49
N VAL A 46 -0.70 -3.33 -5.07
CA VAL A 46 -1.20 -2.01 -5.50
C VAL A 46 -1.00 -1.85 -7.01
N ALA A 47 0.21 -2.13 -7.52
CA ALA A 47 0.53 -2.02 -8.95
C ALA A 47 -0.36 -2.91 -9.83
N ALA A 48 -0.82 -4.06 -9.32
CA ALA A 48 -1.76 -4.93 -10.04
C ALA A 48 -3.18 -4.36 -10.15
N ARG A 49 -3.54 -3.37 -9.33
CA ARG A 49 -4.89 -2.79 -9.25
C ARG A 49 -4.99 -1.33 -9.69
N THR A 50 -3.86 -0.65 -9.87
CA THR A 50 -3.81 0.77 -10.21
C THR A 50 -3.03 1.00 -11.50
N SER A 51 -3.36 2.06 -12.24
CA SER A 51 -2.76 2.34 -13.55
C SER A 51 -2.13 3.73 -13.71
N ARG A 52 -2.35 4.65 -12.76
CA ARG A 52 -2.00 6.07 -12.88
C ARG A 52 -1.20 6.59 -11.68
N VAL A 53 -1.55 6.17 -10.47
CA VAL A 53 -0.97 6.66 -9.22
C VAL A 53 0.49 6.22 -9.09
N ALA A 54 1.36 7.11 -8.63
CA ALA A 54 2.73 6.75 -8.32
C ALA A 54 2.76 5.85 -7.07
N ILE A 55 3.58 4.79 -7.10
CA ILE A 55 3.79 3.92 -5.94
C ILE A 55 5.15 4.25 -5.35
N VAL A 56 5.17 4.70 -4.10
CA VAL A 56 6.38 5.10 -3.39
C VAL A 56 6.56 4.20 -2.17
N VAL A 57 7.74 3.60 -2.04
CA VAL A 57 8.11 2.88 -0.83
C VAL A 57 9.08 3.76 -0.04
N SER A 58 8.64 4.19 1.15
CA SER A 58 9.40 5.01 2.09
C SER A 58 8.82 4.82 3.49
N ALA A 59 9.47 4.09 4.41
CA ALA A 59 10.79 3.44 4.35
C ALA A 59 10.73 1.91 4.11
N ILE A 60 11.90 1.28 3.96
CA ILE A 60 12.11 -0.18 4.08
C ILE A 60 12.87 -0.40 5.39
N ALA A 61 12.48 -1.40 6.19
CA ALA A 61 13.01 -1.68 7.53
C ALA A 61 13.78 -3.00 7.59
#